data_AF-A0A4P7L592-F1
#
_entry.id   AF-A0A4P7L592-F1
#
_cell.length_a   1.000
_cell.length_b   1.000
_cell.length_c   1.000
_cell.angle_alpha   90.00
_cell.angle_beta   90.00
_cell.angle_gamma   90.00
#
_symmetry.space_group_name_H-M   'P 1'
#
loop_
_entity.id
_entity.type
_entity.pdbx_description
1 polymer ?
#
loop_
_entity_poly.entity_id
_entity_poly.type
_entity_poly.pdbx_seq_one_letter_code
_entity_poly.pdbx_strand_id
1 'polypeptide(L)'
;MKRSLKYTAVIIGLLIIILLIYLFRPTASYPIKTSINEPTVNIVLIGAGIMSATLATYLAELQPDWQIRMYERLDSIAGDTSNGWNNAGTGHSGFMEMNISTPLA
;
A
#
# COMPACT_ATOMS: atom_id res chain seq x y z
N MET A 1 39.52 -18.81 -26.61
CA MET A 1 38.35 -19.41 -25.89
C MET A 1 38.35 -19.17 -24.37
N LYS A 2 39.44 -19.46 -23.61
CA LYS A 2 39.44 -19.28 -22.15
C LYS A 2 39.38 -17.81 -21.68
N ARG A 3 39.88 -16.85 -22.47
CA ARG A 3 39.84 -15.42 -22.13
C ARG A 3 38.44 -14.81 -22.34
N SER A 4 37.75 -15.14 -23.43
CA SER A 4 36.38 -14.70 -23.69
C SER A 4 35.40 -15.24 -22.63
N LEU A 5 35.55 -16.50 -22.24
CA LEU A 5 34.72 -17.11 -21.19
C LEU A 5 34.90 -16.41 -19.82
N LYS A 6 36.12 -15.96 -19.49
CA LYS A 6 36.38 -15.17 -18.28
C LYS A 6 35.67 -13.81 -18.32
N TYR A 7 35.72 -13.11 -19.45
CA TYR A 7 35.03 -11.82 -19.58
C TYR A 7 33.51 -11.97 -19.50
N THR A 8 32.93 -13.01 -20.13
CA THR A 8 31.50 -13.30 -20.01
C THR A 8 31.09 -13.59 -18.55
N ALA A 9 31.87 -14.41 -17.84
CA ALA A 9 31.62 -14.69 -16.43
C ALA A 9 31.69 -13.43 -15.54
N VAL A 10 32.65 -12.53 -15.81
CA VAL A 10 32.77 -11.25 -15.11
C VAL A 10 31.57 -10.33 -15.37
N ILE A 11 31.12 -10.24 -16.63
CA ILE A 11 29.95 -9.43 -16.98
C ILE A 11 28.70 -9.96 -16.28
N ILE A 12 28.49 -11.28 -16.27
CA ILE A 12 27.36 -11.89 -15.56
C ILE A 12 27.46 -11.60 -14.06
N GLY A 13 28.65 -11.71 -13.46
CA GLY A 13 28.87 -11.34 -12.06
C GLY A 13 28.51 -9.88 -11.77
N LEU A 14 28.93 -8.94 -12.61
CA LEU A 14 28.58 -7.52 -12.49
C LEU A 14 27.08 -7.28 -12.63
N LEU A 15 26.42 -7.94 -13.58
CA LEU A 15 24.96 -7.84 -13.75
C LEU A 15 24.20 -8.38 -12.54
N ILE A 16 24.66 -9.48 -11.95
CA ILE A 16 24.09 -10.02 -10.71
C ILE A 16 24.27 -9.02 -9.57
N ILE A 17 25.44 -8.41 -9.43
CA ILE A 17 25.69 -7.39 -8.40
C ILE A 17 24.76 -6.18 -8.60
N ILE A 18 24.61 -5.69 -9.82
CA ILE A 18 23.70 -4.58 -10.14
C ILE A 18 22.24 -4.96 -9.82
N LEU A 19 21.82 -6.17 -10.17
CA LEU A 19 20.48 -6.68 -9.87
C LEU A 19 20.25 -6.77 -8.37
N LEU A 20 21.24 -7.24 -7.60
CA LEU A 20 21.15 -7.30 -6.14
C LEU A 20 21.06 -5.90 -5.53
N ILE A 21 21.87 -4.95 -5.99
CA ILE A 21 21.78 -3.55 -5.55
C ILE A 21 20.39 -2.98 -5.87
N TYR A 22 19.84 -3.29 -7.06
CA TYR A 22 18.51 -2.84 -7.43
C TYR A 22 17.42 -3.48 -6.56
N LEU A 23 17.51 -4.78 -6.27
CA LEU A 23 16.53 -5.52 -5.47
C LEU A 23 16.52 -5.08 -4.01
N PHE A 24 17.69 -4.79 -3.44
CA PHE A 24 17.86 -4.38 -2.04
C PHE A 24 18.03 -2.87 -1.87
N ARG A 25 17.68 -2.06 -2.88
CA ARG A 25 17.69 -0.60 -2.72
C ARG A 25 16.64 -0.19 -1.68
N PRO A 26 16.93 0.77 -0.79
CA PRO A 26 15.92 1.30 0.12
C PRO A 26 14.78 1.92 -0.69
N THR A 27 13.56 1.44 -0.50
CA THR A 27 12.34 2.05 -1.05
C THR A 27 11.71 3.06 -0.09
N ALA A 28 12.26 3.18 1.13
CA ALA A 28 11.80 4.12 2.12
C ALA A 28 11.94 5.56 1.59
N SER A 29 10.85 6.31 1.64
CA SER A 29 10.84 7.74 1.35
C SER A 29 11.72 8.49 2.35
N TYR A 30 12.30 9.61 1.92
CA TYR A 30 13.04 10.52 2.80
C TYR A 30 12.14 11.01 3.94
N PRO A 31 12.71 11.24 5.14
CA PRO A 31 11.94 11.79 6.25
C PRO A 31 11.38 13.16 5.86
N ILE A 32 10.05 13.29 5.99
CA ILE A 32 9.33 14.52 5.69
C ILE A 32 9.48 15.46 6.90
N LYS A 33 9.99 16.68 6.68
CA LYS A 33 9.94 17.73 7.70
C LYS A 33 8.55 18.36 7.68
N THR A 34 7.75 18.10 8.71
CA THR A 34 6.47 18.78 8.91
C THR A 34 6.68 20.16 9.53
N SER A 35 5.66 21.02 9.47
CA SER A 35 5.64 22.29 10.20
C SER A 35 5.69 22.03 11.71
N ILE A 36 6.09 23.04 12.49
CA ILE A 36 6.51 22.93 13.90
C ILE A 36 5.45 22.30 14.83
N ASN A 37 4.19 22.14 14.41
CA ASN A 37 3.10 21.56 15.21
C ASN A 37 2.30 20.45 14.52
N GLU A 38 2.72 19.95 13.37
CA GLU A 38 2.00 18.84 12.70
C GLU A 38 2.71 17.50 12.91
N PRO A 39 2.02 16.48 13.48
CA PRO A 39 2.59 15.15 13.59
C PRO A 39 2.84 14.56 12.20
N THR A 40 4.02 13.96 12.00
CA THR A 40 4.29 13.16 10.81
C THR A 40 3.35 11.96 10.77
N VAL A 41 2.66 11.79 9.65
CA VAL A 41 1.77 10.64 9.42
C VAL A 41 2.47 9.70 8.45
N ASN A 42 2.59 8.42 8.84
CA ASN A 42 3.22 7.40 8.00
C ASN A 42 2.27 6.97 6.87
N ILE A 43 0.97 6.86 7.17
CA ILE A 43 -0.04 6.37 6.24
C ILE A 43 -1.32 7.21 6.36
N VAL A 44 -1.83 7.67 5.23
CA VAL A 44 -3.15 8.29 5.11
C VAL A 44 -4.04 7.38 4.27
N LEU A 45 -5.17 6.99 4.83
CA LEU A 45 -6.20 6.18 4.16
C LEU A 45 -7.42 7.07 3.88
N ILE A 46 -7.89 7.05 2.64
CA ILE A 46 -9.07 7.80 2.21
C ILE A 46 -10.23 6.82 2.03
N GLY A 47 -11.34 7.11 2.68
CA GLY A 47 -12.47 6.20 2.87
C GLY A 47 -12.30 5.35 4.13
N ALA A 48 -13.35 5.25 4.93
CA ALA A 48 -13.47 4.41 6.12
C ALA A 48 -14.34 3.17 5.88
N GLY A 49 -14.31 2.65 4.66
CA GLY A 49 -14.92 1.38 4.28
C GLY A 49 -14.07 0.16 4.60
N ILE A 50 -14.58 -1.03 4.25
CA ILE A 50 -13.96 -2.31 4.61
C ILE A 50 -12.51 -2.46 4.12
N MET A 51 -12.18 -1.93 2.93
CA MET A 51 -10.83 -2.03 2.36
C MET A 51 -9.80 -1.27 3.22
N SER A 52 -10.07 0.01 3.50
CA SER A 52 -9.19 0.84 4.31
C SER A 52 -9.10 0.34 5.74
N ALA A 53 -10.21 -0.08 6.35
CA ALA A 53 -10.23 -0.65 7.69
C ALA A 53 -9.38 -1.94 7.80
N THR A 54 -9.50 -2.82 6.80
CA THR A 54 -8.71 -4.07 6.75
C THR A 54 -7.23 -3.77 6.60
N LEU A 55 -6.86 -2.87 5.67
CA LEU A 55 -5.47 -2.48 5.47
C LEU A 55 -4.88 -1.79 6.70
N ALA A 56 -5.63 -0.88 7.34
CA ALA A 56 -5.21 -0.21 8.56
C ALA A 56 -4.91 -1.22 9.68
N THR A 57 -5.78 -2.22 9.84
CA THR A 57 -5.59 -3.29 10.83
C THR A 57 -4.30 -4.06 10.57
N TYR A 58 -4.06 -4.50 9.33
CA TYR A 58 -2.80 -5.20 9.01
C TYR A 58 -1.56 -4.34 9.22
N LEU A 59 -1.62 -3.05 8.88
CA LEU A 59 -0.49 -2.14 9.06
C LEU A 59 -0.24 -1.84 10.54
N ALA A 60 -1.28 -1.74 11.37
CA ALA A 60 -1.14 -1.56 12.80
C ALA A 60 -0.47 -2.79 13.47
N GLU A 61 -0.76 -4.00 13.01
CA GLU A 61 -0.10 -5.22 13.47
C GLU A 61 1.36 -5.31 12.99
N LEU A 62 1.62 -4.97 11.72
CA LEU A 62 2.95 -5.07 11.13
C LEU A 62 3.90 -3.96 11.59
N GLN A 63 3.37 -2.76 11.84
CA GLN A 63 4.11 -1.53 12.16
C GLN A 63 3.36 -0.73 13.24
N PRO A 64 3.36 -1.18 14.49
CA PRO A 64 2.56 -0.57 15.57
C PRO A 64 2.97 0.87 15.90
N ASP A 65 4.21 1.26 15.61
CA ASP A 65 4.72 2.61 15.85
C ASP A 65 4.31 3.62 14.76
N TRP A 66 3.68 3.17 13.67
CA TRP A 66 3.27 4.05 12.58
C TRP A 66 2.02 4.85 12.95
N GLN A 67 2.07 6.15 12.65
CA GLN A 67 0.90 7.01 12.69
C GLN A 67 0.06 6.78 11.43
N ILE A 68 -1.09 6.14 11.60
CA ILE A 68 -2.07 5.86 10.54
C ILE A 68 -3.27 6.79 10.76
N ARG A 69 -3.64 7.59 9.75
CA ARG A 69 -4.86 8.40 9.77
C ARG A 69 -5.82 7.96 8.67
N MET A 70 -7.11 7.93 9.00
CA MET A 70 -8.17 7.60 8.06
C MET A 70 -9.14 8.78 7.96
N TYR A 71 -9.53 9.14 6.75
CA TYR A 71 -10.47 10.22 6.48
C TYR A 71 -11.65 9.70 5.67
N GLU A 72 -12.86 9.98 6.12
CA GLU A 72 -14.11 9.65 5.45
C GLU A 72 -14.83 10.95 5.06
N ARG A 73 -15.44 10.94 3.88
CA ARG A 73 -16.25 12.05 3.37
C ARG A 73 -17.70 11.96 3.85
N LEU A 74 -18.25 10.75 3.92
CA LEU A 74 -19.64 10.51 4.31
C LEU A 74 -19.88 10.80 5.80
N ASP A 75 -21.13 11.06 6.17
CA ASP A 75 -21.53 11.34 7.55
C ASP A 75 -21.33 10.13 8.49
N SER A 76 -21.15 8.93 7.93
CA SER A 76 -20.96 7.68 8.66
C SER A 76 -19.83 6.83 8.09
N ILE A 77 -19.21 6.05 8.97
CA ILE A 77 -18.21 5.04 8.61
C ILE A 77 -18.89 3.96 7.78
N ALA A 78 -18.24 3.54 6.68
CA ALA A 78 -18.78 2.58 5.73
C ALA A 78 -20.23 2.92 5.31
N GLY A 79 -20.53 4.20 5.10
CA GLY A 79 -21.85 4.67 4.66
C GLY A 79 -22.20 4.33 3.21
N ASP A 80 -21.25 3.78 2.46
CA ASP A 80 -21.42 3.28 1.10
C ASP A 80 -21.81 1.78 1.07
N THR A 81 -21.62 1.14 -0.07
CA THR A 81 -21.85 -0.30 -0.24
C THR A 81 -20.82 -1.17 0.48
N SER A 82 -19.75 -0.58 1.03
CA SER A 82 -18.71 -1.30 1.77
C SER A 82 -19.11 -1.64 3.21
N ASN A 83 -20.29 -1.21 3.67
CA ASN A 83 -20.86 -1.62 4.94
C ASN A 83 -21.00 -3.14 5.01
N GLY A 84 -20.58 -3.74 6.13
CA GLY A 84 -20.72 -5.19 6.35
C GLY A 84 -22.16 -5.69 6.28
N TRP A 85 -23.16 -4.81 6.52
CA TRP A 85 -24.58 -5.13 6.40
C TRP A 85 -25.15 -4.96 4.98
N ASN A 86 -24.45 -4.21 4.12
CA ASN A 86 -24.81 -4.02 2.71
C ASN A 86 -24.12 -5.04 1.80
N ASN A 87 -23.16 -5.79 2.33
CA ASN A 87 -22.45 -6.83 1.61
C ASN A 87 -23.02 -8.21 1.99
N ALA A 88 -23.39 -9.02 0.98
CA ALA A 88 -23.84 -10.40 1.18
C ALA A 88 -22.76 -11.33 1.76
N GLY A 89 -21.51 -10.86 1.87
CA GLY A 89 -20.41 -11.56 2.53
C GLY A 89 -19.96 -12.83 1.79
N THR A 90 -20.35 -12.99 0.52
CA THR A 90 -20.17 -14.25 -0.21
C THR A 90 -18.74 -14.51 -0.68
N GLY A 91 -17.82 -13.55 -0.49
CA GLY A 91 -16.41 -13.71 -0.85
C GLY A 91 -16.13 -13.84 -2.35
N HIS A 92 -17.09 -13.51 -3.22
CA HIS A 92 -16.88 -13.47 -4.67
C HIS A 92 -15.96 -12.30 -5.05
N SER A 93 -15.22 -12.46 -6.14
CA SER A 93 -14.16 -11.55 -6.60
C SER A 93 -14.62 -10.15 -7.06
N GLY A 94 -15.79 -9.66 -6.62
CA GLY A 94 -16.30 -8.32 -6.92
C GLY A 94 -16.69 -8.09 -8.38
N PHE A 95 -16.66 -9.11 -9.26
CA PHE A 95 -16.92 -8.97 -10.70
C PHE A 95 -18.35 -8.53 -11.07
N MET A 96 -19.26 -8.41 -10.09
CA MET A 96 -20.67 -8.02 -10.28
C MET A 96 -21.10 -6.82 -9.42
N GLU A 97 -20.18 -6.12 -8.74
CA GLU A 97 -20.50 -4.89 -8.01
C GLU A 97 -20.47 -3.68 -8.96
N MET A 98 -21.51 -3.56 -9.81
CA MET A 98 -21.67 -2.48 -10.79
C MET A 98 -21.96 -1.11 -10.14
N ASN A 99 -21.92 -1.01 -8.81
CA ASN A 99 -22.21 0.21 -8.06
C ASN A 99 -21.16 0.49 -6.96
N ILE A 100 -19.89 0.63 -7.34
CA ILE A 100 -18.83 1.26 -6.50
C ILE A 100 -18.84 2.79 -6.70
N SER A 101 -19.98 3.34 -7.07
CA SER A 101 -20.18 4.78 -7.19
C SER A 101 -21.27 5.20 -6.23
N THR A 102 -20.91 6.05 -5.26
CA THR A 102 -21.87 6.83 -4.48
C THR A 102 -22.91 7.44 -5.43
N PRO A 103 -24.23 7.32 -5.16
CA PRO A 103 -25.19 8.21 -5.79
C PRO A 103 -24.70 9.63 -5.50
N LEU A 104 -24.44 10.41 -6.55
CA LEU A 104 -24.33 11.85 -6.39
C LEU A 104 -25.64 12.29 -5.73
N ALA A 105 -25.53 12.86 -4.52
CA ALA A 105 -26.61 13.64 -3.93
C ALA A 105 -27.01 14.78 -4.88
#